data_AF-A0A379X1E2-F1
#
_entry.id   AF-A0A379X1E2-F1
#
_cell.length_a   1.000
_cell.length_b   1.000
_cell.length_c   1.000
_cell.angle_alpha   90.00
_cell.angle_beta   90.00
_cell.angle_gamma   90.00
#
_symmetry.space_group_name_H-M   'P 1'
#
loop_
_entity.id
_entity.type
_entity.pdbx_description
1 polymer ?
#
loop_
_entity_poly.entity_id
_entity_poly.type
_entity_poly.pdbx_seq_one_letter_code
_entity_poly.pdbx_strand_id
1 'polypeptide(L)'
;MTISIHASAFDVNSWYQKITLTFINESGNAVDMNHAAISFTASGHIDPWGNSGGTLKGNLPLTLNESSYGTLETNNIIINNSDALLLQPGERGTLSFSLAATQVPVKMSAITLTLASSSSEDTESETPSDQETPAIPAADEQPAEPDVPEKDNDLQERGLTLNVSELNAASWYQRVTFTLTNLYAQAIDLNQLQLNFTASAHPDPYSPFQGTMLGNQAVTLASDGGWPIEKNTITINHDGALMLAAGDTAELQCYLAATQMPVAISDLSATLAHDPARQGKICVHFPAMTQTVALKPVIELLFPAGETRRFVGDWGEVLTIGDLSAGTYRLTVPVLANDEMQIAPVESSFTVTLQSGDAAAQVQVSCLPIVRYASARLMMTPLRLVMRN
;
A
#
# COMPACT_ATOMS: atom_id res chain seq x y z
N MET A 1 10.24 -38.47 27.63
CA MET A 1 10.58 -38.31 26.20
C MET A 1 11.54 -37.14 26.14
N THR A 2 12.77 -37.35 25.66
CA THR A 2 13.83 -36.34 25.73
C THR A 2 14.46 -36.20 24.35
N ILE A 3 14.29 -35.04 23.74
CA ILE A 3 15.02 -34.65 22.53
C ILE A 3 15.92 -33.49 22.91
N SER A 4 17.22 -33.63 22.66
CA SER A 4 18.17 -32.53 22.78
C SER A 4 18.28 -31.79 21.44
N ILE A 5 18.35 -30.46 21.51
CA ILE A 5 18.39 -29.57 20.35
C ILE A 5 19.67 -28.75 20.42
N HIS A 6 20.46 -28.82 19.36
CA HIS A 6 21.69 -28.07 19.21
C HIS A 6 21.63 -27.20 17.97
N ALA A 7 21.75 -25.88 18.13
CA ALA A 7 21.94 -24.98 17.01
C ALA A 7 23.42 -24.94 16.59
N SER A 8 23.67 -24.77 15.30
CA SER A 8 24.99 -24.42 14.78
C SER A 8 25.49 -23.12 15.39
N ALA A 9 26.81 -22.93 15.45
CA ALA A 9 27.37 -21.62 15.70
C ALA A 9 26.83 -20.62 14.66
N PHE A 10 26.42 -19.44 15.12
CA PHE A 10 25.91 -18.38 14.27
C PHE A 10 26.79 -17.13 14.44
N ASP A 11 27.01 -16.42 13.35
CA ASP A 11 27.73 -15.16 13.34
C ASP A 11 26.78 -14.06 13.83
N VAL A 12 27.07 -13.51 15.00
CA VAL A 12 26.28 -12.43 15.59
C VAL A 12 26.34 -11.15 14.77
N ASN A 13 27.31 -10.99 13.87
CA ASN A 13 27.44 -9.81 13.01
C ASN A 13 26.92 -10.03 11.59
N SER A 14 26.48 -11.25 11.25
CA SER A 14 25.90 -11.52 9.93
C SER A 14 24.40 -11.24 9.94
N TRP A 15 23.98 -10.34 9.06
CA TRP A 15 22.56 -10.00 8.88
C TRP A 15 21.78 -11.12 8.18
N TYR A 16 22.45 -12.02 7.46
CA TYR A 16 21.83 -13.16 6.81
C TYR A 16 22.69 -14.40 6.98
N GLN A 17 22.11 -15.48 7.50
CA GLN A 17 22.88 -16.69 7.75
C GLN A 17 22.04 -17.95 7.78
N LYS A 18 22.68 -19.06 7.41
CA LYS A 18 22.08 -20.39 7.54
C LYS A 18 22.24 -20.89 8.97
N ILE A 19 21.13 -21.15 9.64
CA ILE A 19 21.06 -21.84 10.93
C ILE A 19 20.79 -23.32 10.66
N THR A 20 21.52 -24.20 11.35
CA THR A 20 21.28 -25.65 11.31
C THR A 20 21.00 -26.15 12.72
N LEU A 21 19.82 -26.72 12.92
CA LEU A 21 19.41 -27.39 14.15
C LEU A 21 19.68 -28.88 14.02
N THR A 22 20.27 -29.45 15.06
CA THR A 22 20.48 -30.89 15.22
C THR A 22 19.64 -31.37 16.38
N PHE A 23 18.75 -32.32 16.10
CA PHE A 23 17.88 -32.97 17.07
C PHE A 23 18.44 -34.35 17.36
N ILE A 24 18.55 -34.73 18.63
CA ILE A 24 18.99 -36.06 19.03
C ILE A 24 17.88 -36.68 19.86
N ASN A 25 17.36 -37.82 19.42
CA ASN A 25 16.39 -38.58 20.20
C ASN A 25 17.14 -39.37 21.28
N GLU A 26 17.14 -38.84 22.50
CA GLU A 26 17.76 -39.48 23.66
C GLU A 26 16.78 -40.42 24.40
N SER A 27 15.55 -40.54 23.89
CA SER A 27 14.55 -41.42 24.46
C SER A 27 14.69 -42.86 23.93
N GLY A 28 14.07 -43.81 24.64
CA GLY A 28 14.04 -45.21 24.24
C GLY A 28 13.01 -45.55 23.15
N ASN A 29 12.21 -44.58 22.69
CA ASN A 29 11.13 -44.79 21.72
C ASN A 29 11.31 -43.90 20.49
N ALA A 30 10.79 -44.32 19.33
CA ALA A 30 10.75 -43.46 18.15
C ALA A 30 9.86 -42.24 18.43
N VAL A 31 10.27 -41.07 17.90
CA VAL A 31 9.50 -39.82 18.02
C VAL A 31 9.00 -39.42 16.66
N ASP A 32 7.70 -39.18 16.53
CA ASP A 32 7.16 -38.55 15.32
C ASP A 32 7.42 -37.04 15.34
N MET A 33 8.16 -36.58 14.33
CA MET A 33 8.50 -35.17 14.12
C MET A 33 7.51 -34.49 13.18
N ASN A 34 6.53 -35.21 12.63
CA ASN A 34 5.48 -34.60 11.83
C ASN A 34 4.62 -33.67 12.70
N HIS A 35 4.33 -32.48 12.19
CA HIS A 35 3.67 -31.38 12.90
C HIS A 35 4.36 -30.92 14.20
N ALA A 36 5.63 -31.29 14.40
CA ALA A 36 6.40 -30.74 15.50
C ALA A 36 6.65 -29.23 15.27
N ALA A 37 6.37 -28.44 16.29
CA ALA A 37 6.55 -27.00 16.31
C ALA A 37 7.87 -26.65 17.00
N ILE A 38 8.73 -25.92 16.29
CA ILE A 38 10.03 -25.43 16.78
C ILE A 38 9.88 -23.93 16.99
N SER A 39 10.01 -23.47 18.23
CA SER A 39 9.82 -22.06 18.57
C SER A 39 11.05 -21.45 19.21
N PHE A 40 11.34 -20.20 18.85
CA PHE A 40 12.41 -19.41 19.44
C PHE A 40 12.11 -17.93 19.24
N THR A 41 12.80 -17.07 19.99
CA THR A 41 12.82 -15.63 19.72
C THR A 41 14.18 -15.24 19.17
N ALA A 42 14.20 -14.40 18.14
CA ALA A 42 15.43 -13.90 17.55
C ALA A 42 15.30 -12.42 17.18
N SER A 43 16.42 -11.71 17.03
CA SER A 43 16.44 -10.37 16.43
C SER A 43 16.38 -10.46 14.90
N GLY A 44 15.33 -11.09 14.41
CA GLY A 44 15.09 -11.41 13.00
C GLY A 44 14.10 -12.56 12.82
N HIS A 45 13.79 -12.85 11.56
CA HIS A 45 12.88 -13.90 11.15
C HIS A 45 13.55 -14.95 10.27
N ILE A 46 12.88 -16.08 10.14
CA ILE A 46 13.21 -17.07 9.13
C ILE A 46 12.85 -16.50 7.76
N ASP A 47 13.79 -16.53 6.83
CA ASP A 47 13.54 -16.11 5.44
C ASP A 47 12.61 -17.14 4.74
N PRO A 48 11.38 -16.74 4.34
CA PRO A 48 10.42 -17.64 3.70
C PRO A 48 10.89 -18.17 2.33
N TRP A 49 11.79 -17.44 1.66
CA TRP A 49 12.39 -17.84 0.37
C TRP A 49 13.78 -18.43 0.54
N GLY A 50 14.29 -18.45 1.77
CA GLY A 50 15.55 -19.05 2.13
C GLY A 50 15.54 -20.55 1.93
N ASN A 51 16.70 -21.11 1.60
CA ASN A 51 16.82 -22.55 1.45
C ASN A 51 16.63 -23.26 2.79
N SER A 52 15.51 -23.97 2.93
CA SER A 52 15.30 -24.93 4.01
C SER A 52 15.70 -26.35 3.61
N GLY A 53 16.20 -27.14 4.56
CA GLY A 53 16.70 -28.48 4.25
C GLY A 53 17.03 -29.29 5.50
N GLY A 54 17.66 -30.44 5.31
CA GLY A 54 17.97 -31.39 6.38
C GLY A 54 17.04 -32.60 6.39
N THR A 55 17.39 -33.59 7.21
CA THR A 55 16.66 -34.88 7.26
C THR A 55 15.26 -34.76 7.88
N LEU A 56 15.01 -33.72 8.67
CA LEU A 56 13.73 -33.45 9.32
C LEU A 56 12.89 -32.37 8.64
N LYS A 57 13.26 -31.91 7.43
CA LYS A 57 12.46 -30.92 6.69
C LYS A 57 11.06 -31.44 6.31
N GLY A 58 10.91 -32.76 6.21
CA GLY A 58 9.71 -33.41 5.69
C GLY A 58 9.62 -33.33 4.16
N ASN A 59 8.64 -34.03 3.58
CA ASN A 59 8.38 -33.99 2.13
C ASN A 59 7.39 -32.90 1.70
N LEU A 60 6.74 -32.22 2.65
CA LEU A 60 5.87 -31.06 2.39
C LEU A 60 6.60 -29.74 2.73
N PRO A 61 6.07 -28.58 2.31
CA PRO A 61 6.59 -27.28 2.74
C PRO A 61 6.49 -27.10 4.27
N LEU A 62 7.45 -26.41 4.86
CA LEU A 62 7.38 -25.99 6.27
C LEU A 62 6.30 -24.91 6.43
N THR A 63 5.60 -24.91 7.57
CA THR A 63 4.80 -23.73 7.95
C THR A 63 5.67 -22.81 8.78
N LEU A 64 5.84 -21.57 8.33
CA LEU A 64 6.61 -20.55 9.03
C LEU A 64 5.64 -19.51 9.57
N ASN A 65 5.61 -19.34 10.89
CA ASN A 65 4.80 -18.33 11.56
C ASN A 65 5.71 -17.40 12.34
N GLU A 66 5.43 -16.10 12.26
CA GLU A 66 6.19 -15.06 12.93
C GLU A 66 5.26 -14.06 13.61
N SER A 67 5.61 -13.65 14.82
CA SER A 67 4.95 -12.55 15.51
C SER A 67 6.00 -11.57 16.03
N SER A 68 5.83 -10.30 15.68
CA SER A 68 6.75 -9.24 16.08
C SER A 68 6.48 -8.82 17.52
N TYR A 69 7.53 -8.76 18.35
CA TYR A 69 7.45 -8.26 19.72
C TYR A 69 8.57 -7.23 19.96
N GLY A 70 8.40 -6.02 19.44
CA GLY A 70 9.40 -4.96 19.52
C GLY A 70 10.67 -5.32 18.73
N THR A 71 11.83 -5.39 19.40
CA THR A 71 13.14 -5.67 18.76
C THR A 71 13.47 -7.15 18.61
N LEU A 72 12.60 -8.04 19.10
CA LEU A 72 12.73 -9.49 18.94
C LEU A 72 11.44 -10.05 18.30
N GLU A 73 11.62 -11.02 17.42
CA GLU A 73 10.55 -11.70 16.70
C GLU A 73 10.43 -13.12 17.24
N THR A 74 9.20 -13.52 17.55
CA THR A 74 8.89 -14.92 17.87
C THR A 74 8.74 -15.67 16.58
N ASN A 75 9.60 -16.66 16.40
CA ASN A 75 9.68 -17.51 15.23
C ASN A 75 9.12 -18.89 15.58
N ASN A 76 8.28 -19.43 14.70
CA ASN A 76 7.73 -20.77 14.85
C ASN A 76 7.77 -21.51 13.52
N ILE A 77 8.42 -22.69 13.52
CA ILE A 77 8.53 -23.57 12.35
C ILE A 77 7.74 -24.83 12.65
N ILE A 78 6.77 -25.16 11.80
CA ILE A 78 6.05 -26.43 11.86
C ILE A 78 6.57 -27.33 10.73
N ILE A 79 7.05 -28.50 11.10
CA ILE A 79 7.46 -29.54 10.15
C ILE A 79 6.21 -30.21 9.60
N ASN A 80 6.12 -30.36 8.28
CA ASN A 80 5.03 -31.08 7.63
C ASN A 80 5.57 -32.24 6.79
N ASN A 81 5.00 -33.41 6.98
CA ASN A 81 5.30 -34.62 6.23
C ASN A 81 3.99 -35.36 5.91
N SER A 82 3.91 -36.03 4.75
CA SER A 82 2.70 -36.75 4.34
C SER A 82 2.31 -37.87 5.30
N ASP A 83 3.30 -38.46 5.96
CA ASP A 83 3.17 -39.56 6.91
C ASP A 83 3.99 -39.26 8.18
N ALA A 84 4.00 -40.18 9.13
CA ALA A 84 4.87 -40.07 10.31
C ALA A 84 6.34 -39.86 9.89
N LEU A 85 6.99 -38.86 10.49
CA LEU A 85 8.40 -38.54 10.27
C LEU A 85 9.19 -38.99 11.50
N LEU A 86 9.50 -40.28 11.56
CA LEU A 86 10.05 -40.91 12.76
C LEU A 86 11.55 -40.65 12.92
N LEU A 87 11.93 -40.08 14.05
CA LEU A 87 13.31 -40.03 14.54
C LEU A 87 13.54 -41.19 15.53
N GLN A 88 14.38 -42.17 15.15
CA GLN A 88 14.58 -43.39 15.93
C GLN A 88 15.38 -43.14 17.23
N PRO A 89 15.30 -44.03 18.24
CA PRO A 89 16.11 -43.94 19.44
C PRO A 89 17.61 -43.84 19.11
N GLY A 90 18.28 -42.82 19.67
CA GLY A 90 19.69 -42.52 19.43
C GLY A 90 20.01 -41.89 18.07
N GLU A 91 19.01 -41.70 17.20
CA GLU A 91 19.20 -41.09 15.88
C GLU A 91 19.34 -39.58 15.97
N ARG A 92 20.05 -39.02 14.98
CA ARG A 92 20.24 -37.58 14.81
C ARG A 92 19.50 -37.09 13.57
N GLY A 93 18.62 -36.12 13.77
CA GLY A 93 17.92 -35.42 12.71
C GLY A 93 18.43 -33.99 12.55
N THR A 94 18.32 -33.42 11.35
CA THR A 94 18.73 -32.04 11.08
C THR A 94 17.63 -31.24 10.41
N LEU A 95 17.52 -29.96 10.78
CA LEU A 95 16.73 -28.97 10.07
C LEU A 95 17.57 -27.72 9.88
N SER A 96 17.71 -27.24 8.65
CA SER A 96 18.39 -25.99 8.34
C SER A 96 17.45 -25.00 7.70
N PHE A 97 17.63 -23.71 8.01
CA PHE A 97 16.87 -22.59 7.45
C PHE A 97 17.76 -21.34 7.40
N SER A 98 17.39 -20.38 6.57
CA SER A 98 18.02 -19.06 6.57
C SER A 98 17.34 -18.16 7.60
N LEU A 99 18.14 -17.45 8.40
CA LEU A 99 17.69 -16.41 9.32
C LEU A 99 18.12 -15.05 8.75
N ALA A 100 17.15 -14.17 8.54
CA ALA A 100 17.36 -12.78 8.19
C ALA A 100 17.23 -11.93 9.46
N ALA A 101 18.35 -11.37 9.93
CA ALA A 101 18.38 -10.53 11.11
C ALA A 101 17.86 -9.12 10.81
N THR A 102 16.91 -8.67 11.62
CA THR A 102 16.43 -7.28 11.63
C THR A 102 17.34 -6.37 12.46
N GLN A 103 18.20 -6.96 13.30
CA GLN A 103 19.24 -6.24 14.05
C GLN A 103 20.50 -7.09 14.25
N VAL A 104 21.67 -6.43 14.18
CA VAL A 104 22.97 -6.94 14.64
C VAL A 104 23.44 -6.14 15.87
N PRO A 105 24.05 -6.77 16.90
CA PRO A 105 24.37 -8.19 16.99
C PRO A 105 23.14 -9.10 17.13
N VAL A 106 23.13 -10.22 16.40
CA VAL A 106 22.02 -11.19 16.40
C VAL A 106 21.86 -11.78 17.79
N LYS A 107 20.64 -11.70 18.33
CA LYS A 107 20.23 -12.36 19.57
C LYS A 107 19.28 -13.49 19.21
N MET A 108 19.45 -14.65 19.85
CA MET A 108 18.54 -15.79 19.73
C MET A 108 18.36 -16.41 21.11
N SER A 109 17.11 -16.70 21.49
CA SER A 109 16.80 -17.40 22.72
C SER A 109 16.99 -18.92 22.57
N ALA A 110 16.74 -19.65 23.66
CA ALA A 110 16.71 -21.10 23.62
C ALA A 110 15.60 -21.58 22.68
N ILE A 111 15.92 -22.58 21.88
CA ILE A 111 14.98 -23.21 20.96
C ILE A 111 14.16 -24.24 21.74
N THR A 112 12.84 -24.16 21.59
CA THR A 112 11.91 -25.14 22.14
C THR A 112 11.33 -26.00 21.04
N LEU A 113 10.98 -27.24 21.39
CA LEU A 113 10.29 -28.19 20.51
C LEU A 113 9.03 -28.64 21.22
N THR A 114 7.90 -28.52 20.52
CA THR A 114 6.60 -29.04 20.93
C THR A 114 6.18 -30.10 19.92
N LEU A 115 5.93 -31.32 20.37
CA LEU A 115 5.47 -32.40 19.50
C LEU A 115 3.96 -32.35 19.36
N ALA A 116 3.44 -32.80 18.21
CA ALA A 116 2.00 -32.93 18.02
C ALA A 116 1.43 -33.95 19.01
N SER A 117 0.34 -33.61 19.69
CA SER A 117 -0.33 -34.54 20.61
C SER A 117 -0.94 -35.69 19.80
N SER A 118 -0.57 -36.94 20.11
CA SER A 118 -1.28 -38.11 19.63
C SER A 118 -2.66 -38.18 20.30
N SER A 119 -3.69 -37.60 19.68
CA SER A 119 -5.06 -37.99 20.00
C SER A 119 -5.30 -39.38 19.39
N SER A 120 -5.04 -40.42 20.17
CA SER A 120 -5.60 -41.74 19.92
C SER A 120 -7.12 -41.64 20.10
N GLU A 121 -7.84 -42.03 19.05
CA GLU A 121 -9.25 -42.37 19.09
C GLU A 121 -9.50 -43.38 20.22
N ASP A 122 -10.19 -42.97 21.28
CA ASP A 122 -10.97 -43.89 22.10
C ASP A 122 -12.44 -43.59 21.84
N THR A 123 -13.00 -44.43 20.96
CA THR A 123 -14.43 -44.61 20.82
C THR A 123 -14.88 -45.46 22.00
N GLU A 124 -15.49 -44.85 23.02
CA GLU A 124 -16.33 -45.60 23.94
C GLU A 124 -17.69 -44.92 24.07
N SER A 125 -18.69 -45.68 23.63
CA SER A 125 -20.10 -45.40 23.82
C SER A 125 -20.44 -45.50 25.30
N GLU A 126 -21.10 -44.49 25.86
CA GLU A 126 -22.16 -44.74 26.84
C GLU A 126 -23.40 -43.90 26.49
N THR A 127 -24.53 -44.58 26.52
CA THR A 127 -25.89 -44.09 26.22
C THR A 127 -26.48 -43.38 27.45
N PRO A 128 -27.59 -42.61 27.30
CA PRO A 128 -27.97 -41.57 28.23
C PRO A 128 -28.69 -42.13 29.47
N SER A 129 -28.51 -41.48 30.62
CA SER A 129 -29.38 -41.66 31.80
C SER A 129 -30.04 -40.34 32.16
N ASP A 130 -31.37 -40.38 32.19
CA ASP A 130 -32.28 -39.36 32.70
C ASP A 130 -32.13 -39.12 34.21
N GLN A 131 -32.66 -37.95 34.62
CA GLN A 131 -32.95 -37.45 35.97
C GLN A 131 -31.73 -36.92 36.74
N GLU A 132 -31.73 -35.72 37.34
CA GLU A 132 -32.81 -35.05 38.08
C GLU A 132 -32.47 -33.55 38.18
N THR A 133 -33.47 -32.68 38.04
CA THR A 133 -33.37 -31.23 38.22
C THR A 133 -33.23 -30.86 39.71
N PRO A 134 -32.30 -29.96 40.09
CA PRO A 134 -32.48 -29.14 41.29
C PRO A 134 -32.67 -27.66 40.94
N ALA A 135 -33.57 -27.05 41.70
CA ALA A 135 -34.11 -25.71 41.54
C ALA A 135 -33.10 -24.57 41.77
N ILE A 136 -33.37 -23.48 41.04
CA ILE A 136 -32.79 -22.14 41.13
C ILE A 136 -33.02 -21.53 42.53
N PRO A 137 -32.01 -20.83 43.10
CA PRO A 137 -32.26 -19.60 43.84
C PRO A 137 -31.80 -18.41 42.99
N ALA A 138 -32.72 -17.46 42.80
CA ALA A 138 -32.48 -16.20 42.12
C ALA A 138 -31.50 -15.34 42.93
N ALA A 139 -30.51 -14.78 42.23
CA ALA A 139 -29.85 -13.55 42.63
C ALA A 139 -29.44 -12.81 41.34
N ASP A 140 -30.15 -11.73 41.06
CA ASP A 140 -29.82 -10.74 40.04
C ASP A 140 -28.45 -10.12 40.34
N GLU A 141 -27.45 -10.45 39.52
CA GLU A 141 -26.31 -9.56 39.26
C GLU A 141 -26.03 -9.59 37.76
N GLN A 142 -26.66 -8.65 37.06
CA GLN A 142 -26.36 -8.31 35.68
C GLN A 142 -24.92 -7.77 35.61
N PRO A 143 -23.99 -8.41 34.88
CA PRO A 143 -22.70 -7.78 34.59
C PRO A 143 -22.97 -6.58 33.69
N ALA A 144 -22.49 -5.40 34.10
CA ALA A 144 -22.48 -4.22 33.26
C ALA A 144 -21.76 -4.55 31.95
N GLU A 145 -22.44 -4.31 30.82
CA GLU A 145 -21.77 -4.22 29.52
C GLU A 145 -20.64 -3.18 29.65
N PRO A 146 -19.43 -3.46 29.16
CA PRO A 146 -18.41 -2.43 29.08
C PRO A 146 -18.93 -1.33 28.15
N ASP A 147 -19.06 -0.11 28.69
CA ASP A 147 -19.37 1.10 27.95
C ASP A 147 -18.53 1.14 26.67
N VAL A 148 -19.19 0.92 25.54
CA VAL A 148 -18.65 1.25 24.23
C VAL A 148 -18.42 2.75 24.29
N PRO A 149 -17.18 3.25 24.16
CA PRO A 149 -16.98 4.69 24.12
C PRO A 149 -17.83 5.23 22.98
N GLU A 150 -18.73 6.16 23.32
CA GLU A 150 -19.51 6.91 22.34
C GLU A 150 -18.54 7.40 21.26
N LYS A 151 -18.81 7.01 20.00
CA LYS A 151 -18.15 7.58 18.84
C LYS A 151 -18.35 9.08 18.93
N ASP A 152 -17.29 9.77 19.31
CA ASP A 152 -17.20 11.21 19.29
C ASP A 152 -17.48 11.64 17.83
N ASN A 153 -18.71 12.08 17.60
CA ASN A 153 -19.26 12.35 16.27
C ASN A 153 -18.88 13.76 15.81
N ASP A 154 -17.69 14.21 16.20
CA ASP A 154 -17.03 15.39 15.65
C ASP A 154 -16.22 14.98 14.41
N LEU A 155 -16.90 14.38 13.43
CA LEU A 155 -16.41 14.24 12.05
C LEU A 155 -16.43 15.62 11.37
N GLN A 156 -15.53 16.50 11.81
CA GLN A 156 -15.19 17.69 11.05
C GLN A 156 -14.03 17.38 10.08
N GLU A 157 -14.32 17.63 8.80
CA GLU A 157 -13.43 17.65 7.62
C GLU A 157 -13.20 16.32 6.85
N ARG A 158 -14.29 15.92 6.16
CA ARG A 158 -14.40 15.37 4.79
C ARG A 158 -13.11 14.88 4.11
N GLY A 159 -12.85 13.58 4.15
CA GLY A 159 -11.81 12.98 3.32
C GLY A 159 -11.40 11.57 3.73
N LEU A 160 -10.11 11.32 3.59
CA LEU A 160 -9.41 10.13 4.04
C LEU A 160 -8.37 10.51 5.09
N THR A 161 -8.15 9.65 6.07
CA THR A 161 -6.94 9.71 6.90
C THR A 161 -6.09 8.50 6.60
N LEU A 162 -4.79 8.72 6.36
CA LEU A 162 -3.82 7.65 6.15
C LEU A 162 -2.72 7.79 7.19
N ASN A 163 -2.50 6.74 7.97
CA ASN A 163 -1.43 6.66 8.96
C ASN A 163 -0.52 5.48 8.64
N VAL A 164 0.72 5.58 9.09
CA VAL A 164 1.68 4.47 9.07
C VAL A 164 2.06 4.11 10.50
N SER A 165 2.26 2.81 10.76
CA SER A 165 2.75 2.31 12.05
C SER A 165 4.10 2.94 12.42
N GLU A 166 4.45 2.87 13.70
CA GLU A 166 5.76 3.31 14.18
C GLU A 166 6.89 2.64 13.38
N LEU A 167 7.84 3.46 12.93
CA LEU A 167 8.99 2.99 12.15
C LEU A 167 10.18 2.75 13.05
N ASN A 168 10.83 1.61 12.86
CA ASN A 168 12.15 1.38 13.42
C ASN A 168 13.19 2.06 12.53
N ALA A 169 13.60 3.27 12.92
CA ALA A 169 14.61 4.06 12.20
C ALA A 169 15.97 3.34 12.04
N ALA A 170 16.23 2.28 12.82
CA ALA A 170 17.47 1.50 12.80
C ALA A 170 17.33 0.12 12.12
N SER A 171 16.15 -0.25 11.61
CA SER A 171 15.96 -1.49 10.85
C SER A 171 16.07 -1.27 9.35
N TRP A 172 16.97 -2.03 8.70
CA TRP A 172 17.14 -2.02 7.25
C TRP A 172 15.99 -2.73 6.51
N TYR A 173 15.23 -3.58 7.20
CA TYR A 173 14.09 -4.30 6.65
C TYR A 173 13.03 -4.47 7.74
N GLN A 174 11.82 -3.96 7.52
CA GLN A 174 10.80 -3.93 8.56
C GLN A 174 9.38 -4.03 7.99
N ARG A 175 8.50 -4.70 8.72
CA ARG A 175 7.07 -4.69 8.41
C ARG A 175 6.45 -3.38 8.88
N VAL A 176 5.67 -2.76 8.03
CA VAL A 176 4.88 -1.56 8.31
C VAL A 176 3.41 -1.82 8.05
N THR A 177 2.56 -1.09 8.76
CA THR A 177 1.11 -1.11 8.53
C THR A 177 0.64 0.27 8.12
N PHE A 178 0.00 0.36 6.96
CA PHE A 178 -0.75 1.53 6.54
C PHE A 178 -2.21 1.36 6.95
N THR A 179 -2.74 2.32 7.69
CA THR A 179 -4.13 2.33 8.14
C THR A 179 -4.86 3.48 7.47
N LEU A 180 -5.86 3.16 6.65
CA LEU A 180 -6.74 4.12 5.99
C LEU A 180 -8.07 4.17 6.72
N THR A 181 -8.54 5.37 7.08
CA THR A 181 -9.88 5.59 7.63
C THR A 181 -10.72 6.36 6.63
N ASN A 182 -11.91 5.84 6.33
CA ASN A 182 -12.89 6.55 5.51
C ASN A 182 -13.66 7.56 6.36
N LEU A 183 -13.39 8.86 6.19
CA LEU A 183 -14.14 9.93 6.86
C LEU A 183 -15.28 10.49 6.00
N TYR A 184 -15.54 9.93 4.82
CA TYR A 184 -16.74 10.24 4.06
C TYR A 184 -17.99 9.67 4.74
N ALA A 185 -19.11 10.38 4.57
CA ALA A 185 -20.42 9.90 5.03
C ALA A 185 -20.97 8.73 4.19
N GLN A 186 -20.30 8.37 3.11
CA GLN A 186 -20.67 7.29 2.20
C GLN A 186 -19.53 6.28 2.05
N ALA A 187 -19.87 5.08 1.57
CA ALA A 187 -18.86 4.10 1.20
C ALA A 187 -18.02 4.62 0.01
N ILE A 188 -16.75 4.21 0.00
CA ILE A 188 -15.79 4.52 -1.07
C ILE A 188 -15.25 3.24 -1.68
N ASP A 189 -14.91 3.30 -2.96
CA ASP A 189 -14.25 2.20 -3.66
C ASP A 189 -12.73 2.37 -3.56
N LEU A 190 -12.07 1.37 -2.96
CA LEU A 190 -10.62 1.30 -2.81
C LEU A 190 -9.93 0.67 -4.03
N ASN A 191 -10.66 0.20 -5.03
CA ASN A 191 -10.04 -0.25 -6.27
C ASN A 191 -9.30 0.91 -6.95
N GLN A 192 -8.07 0.66 -7.37
CA GLN A 192 -7.15 1.68 -7.90
C GLN A 192 -6.79 2.78 -6.89
N LEU A 193 -7.00 2.56 -5.59
CA LEU A 193 -6.47 3.43 -4.55
C LEU A 193 -4.95 3.48 -4.64
N GLN A 194 -4.39 4.68 -4.64
CA GLN A 194 -2.95 4.91 -4.59
C GLN A 194 -2.55 5.45 -3.22
N LEU A 195 -1.64 4.74 -2.56
CA LEU A 195 -0.93 5.21 -1.38
C LEU A 195 0.41 5.80 -1.86
N ASN A 196 0.60 7.09 -1.66
CA ASN A 196 1.81 7.81 -2.06
C ASN A 196 2.57 8.26 -0.81
N PHE A 197 3.89 8.09 -0.82
CA PHE A 197 4.74 8.54 0.27
C PHE A 197 6.19 8.69 -0.19
N THR A 198 6.92 9.57 0.48
CA THR A 198 8.36 9.74 0.31
C THR A 198 9.06 8.97 1.43
N ALA A 199 10.09 8.18 1.12
CA ALA A 199 10.79 7.42 2.15
C ALA A 199 12.27 7.18 1.84
N SER A 200 13.08 6.99 2.90
CA SER A 200 14.41 6.37 2.82
C SER A 200 14.33 4.82 2.83
N ALA A 201 13.28 4.30 2.20
CA ALA A 201 13.00 2.89 1.99
C ALA A 201 12.03 2.74 0.81
N HIS A 202 11.90 1.52 0.29
CA HIS A 202 10.86 1.17 -0.67
C HIS A 202 10.09 -0.08 -0.22
N PRO A 203 8.83 -0.26 -0.64
CA PRO A 203 8.13 -1.54 -0.49
C PRO A 203 8.90 -2.67 -1.16
N ASP A 204 9.14 -3.77 -0.45
CA ASP A 204 9.77 -4.94 -1.05
C ASP A 204 8.78 -5.63 -2.00
N PRO A 205 9.05 -5.64 -3.33
CA PRO A 205 8.17 -6.25 -4.31
C PRO A 205 8.04 -7.77 -4.19
N TYR A 206 8.97 -8.42 -3.46
CA TYR A 206 8.95 -9.86 -3.25
C TYR A 206 8.23 -10.26 -1.96
N SER A 207 7.95 -9.29 -1.08
CA SER A 207 7.29 -9.55 0.21
C SER A 207 5.77 -9.71 0.08
N PRO A 208 5.14 -10.54 0.94
CA PRO A 208 3.69 -10.68 0.93
C PRO A 208 3.03 -9.41 1.46
N PHE A 209 2.04 -8.91 0.72
CA PHE A 209 1.11 -7.89 1.20
C PHE A 209 -0.06 -8.57 1.92
N GLN A 210 -0.54 -7.97 3.01
CA GLN A 210 -1.64 -8.50 3.81
C GLN A 210 -2.57 -7.38 4.31
N GLY A 211 -3.72 -7.74 4.87
CA GLY A 211 -4.65 -6.81 5.50
C GLY A 211 -5.96 -6.62 4.72
N THR A 212 -6.90 -5.88 5.32
CA THR A 212 -8.26 -5.69 4.80
C THR A 212 -8.35 -4.73 3.62
N MET A 213 -7.31 -3.92 3.38
CA MET A 213 -7.19 -3.05 2.21
C MET A 213 -6.80 -3.81 0.95
N LEU A 214 -6.26 -5.04 1.09
CA LEU A 214 -5.77 -5.81 -0.02
C LEU A 214 -6.93 -6.31 -0.89
N GLY A 215 -6.86 -6.00 -2.19
CA GLY A 215 -7.80 -6.54 -3.16
C GLY A 215 -7.50 -8.00 -3.53
N ASN A 216 -8.20 -8.52 -4.54
CA ASN A 216 -8.01 -9.89 -5.02
C ASN A 216 -6.97 -9.99 -6.15
N GLN A 217 -6.34 -8.87 -6.52
CA GLN A 217 -5.26 -8.79 -7.51
C GLN A 217 -3.99 -8.27 -6.83
N ALA A 218 -2.83 -8.60 -7.40
CA ALA A 218 -1.54 -8.15 -6.88
C ALA A 218 -1.47 -6.61 -6.87
N VAL A 219 -0.85 -6.03 -5.85
CA VAL A 219 -0.58 -4.59 -5.80
C VAL A 219 0.37 -4.19 -6.93
N THR A 220 0.28 -2.93 -7.37
CA THR A 220 1.27 -2.36 -8.29
C THR A 220 2.17 -1.40 -7.53
N LEU A 221 3.47 -1.58 -7.65
CA LEU A 221 4.48 -0.74 -7.02
C LEU A 221 5.13 0.16 -8.06
N ALA A 222 5.30 1.43 -7.72
CA ALA A 222 6.08 2.38 -8.50
C ALA A 222 7.00 3.19 -7.59
N SER A 223 8.16 3.57 -8.12
CA SER A 223 9.12 4.46 -7.47
C SER A 223 9.65 5.46 -8.50
N ASP A 224 9.98 6.67 -8.06
CA ASP A 224 10.68 7.65 -8.90
C ASP A 224 12.19 7.35 -9.06
N GLY A 225 12.70 6.32 -8.37
CA GLY A 225 14.10 5.91 -8.40
C GLY A 225 15.06 6.91 -7.76
N GLY A 226 14.54 7.87 -6.98
CA GLY A 226 15.33 8.87 -6.28
C GLY A 226 16.25 8.24 -5.24
N TRP A 227 17.55 8.49 -5.28
CA TRP A 227 18.48 8.00 -4.27
C TRP A 227 19.03 9.15 -3.41
N PRO A 228 19.08 9.03 -2.07
CA PRO A 228 18.66 7.89 -1.22
C PRO A 228 17.19 7.90 -0.79
N ILE A 229 16.43 8.95 -1.14
CA ILE A 229 15.04 9.13 -0.76
C ILE A 229 14.17 8.97 -2.01
N GLU A 230 13.27 7.99 -1.98
CA GLU A 230 12.39 7.61 -3.08
C GLU A 230 10.97 8.10 -2.83
N LYS A 231 10.29 8.53 -3.90
CA LYS A 231 8.83 8.67 -3.89
C LYS A 231 8.22 7.36 -4.34
N ASN A 232 7.48 6.74 -3.45
CA ASN A 232 6.88 5.44 -3.63
C ASN A 232 5.37 5.57 -3.81
N THR A 233 4.82 4.72 -4.66
CA THR A 233 3.39 4.54 -4.85
C THR A 233 3.04 3.06 -4.75
N ILE A 234 2.07 2.74 -3.88
CA ILE A 234 1.43 1.42 -3.83
C ILE A 234 0.01 1.58 -4.37
N THR A 235 -0.33 0.84 -5.43
CA THR A 235 -1.69 0.83 -6.00
C THR A 235 -2.40 -0.45 -5.64
N ILE A 236 -3.60 -0.33 -5.07
CA ILE A 236 -4.49 -1.45 -4.75
C ILE A 236 -5.29 -1.84 -5.99
N ASN A 237 -5.33 -3.14 -6.29
CA ASN A 237 -6.04 -3.67 -7.44
C ASN A 237 -7.10 -4.68 -6.98
N HIS A 238 -8.33 -4.53 -7.48
CA HIS A 238 -9.43 -5.47 -7.23
C HIS A 238 -10.28 -5.65 -8.50
N ASP A 239 -10.85 -6.84 -8.68
CA ASP A 239 -11.83 -7.10 -9.73
C ASP A 239 -13.20 -6.54 -9.30
N GLY A 240 -13.58 -5.40 -9.86
CA GLY A 240 -14.80 -4.69 -9.46
C GLY A 240 -14.57 -3.74 -8.29
N ALA A 241 -15.61 -3.49 -7.48
CA ALA A 241 -15.54 -2.52 -6.39
C ALA A 241 -15.06 -3.17 -5.10
N LEU A 242 -14.06 -2.55 -4.46
CA LEU A 242 -13.57 -2.91 -3.13
C LEU A 242 -14.06 -1.86 -2.13
N MET A 243 -15.24 -2.09 -1.54
CA MET A 243 -15.91 -1.06 -0.75
C MET A 243 -15.37 -0.96 0.67
N LEU A 244 -15.10 0.28 1.11
CA LEU A 244 -14.88 0.64 2.52
C LEU A 244 -16.04 1.50 3.00
N ALA A 245 -16.77 1.05 4.03
CA ALA A 245 -17.94 1.76 4.53
C ALA A 245 -17.57 3.10 5.22
N ALA A 246 -18.57 3.94 5.43
CA ALA A 246 -18.39 5.22 6.10
C ALA A 246 -17.94 5.03 7.55
N GLY A 247 -16.83 5.67 7.93
CA GLY A 247 -16.25 5.58 9.27
C GLY A 247 -15.46 4.30 9.57
N ASP A 248 -15.32 3.39 8.60
CA ASP A 248 -14.55 2.16 8.74
C ASP A 248 -13.07 2.36 8.42
N THR A 249 -12.24 1.43 8.88
CA THR A 249 -10.80 1.38 8.66
C THR A 249 -10.38 0.18 7.81
N ALA A 250 -9.37 0.38 6.97
CA ALA A 250 -8.72 -0.67 6.19
C ALA A 250 -7.22 -0.65 6.45
N GLU A 251 -6.60 -1.82 6.51
CA GLU A 251 -5.17 -1.97 6.77
C GLU A 251 -4.45 -2.64 5.60
N LEU A 252 -3.26 -2.14 5.28
CA LEU A 252 -2.31 -2.78 4.38
C LEU A 252 -0.99 -2.97 5.11
N GLN A 253 -0.53 -4.22 5.20
CA GLN A 253 0.76 -4.59 5.76
C GLN A 253 1.71 -4.98 4.63
N CYS A 254 2.93 -4.47 4.69
CA CYS A 254 4.01 -4.86 3.78
C CYS A 254 5.36 -4.66 4.44
N TYR A 255 6.43 -5.16 3.82
CA TYR A 255 7.79 -4.89 4.26
C TYR A 255 8.39 -3.70 3.49
N LEU A 256 9.12 -2.85 4.21
CA LEU A 256 9.97 -1.81 3.63
C LEU A 256 11.43 -2.23 3.72
N ALA A 257 12.12 -2.19 2.59
CA ALA A 257 13.57 -2.34 2.50
C ALA A 257 14.22 -0.94 2.45
N ALA A 258 15.10 -0.68 3.41
CA ALA A 258 15.75 0.61 3.56
C ALA A 258 16.75 0.86 2.44
N THR A 259 16.66 2.06 1.88
CA THR A 259 17.64 2.62 0.96
C THR A 259 18.74 3.34 1.76
N GLN A 260 18.34 4.01 2.84
CA GLN A 260 19.25 4.69 3.75
C GLN A 260 18.74 4.65 5.19
N MET A 261 19.69 4.65 6.12
CA MET A 261 19.43 4.79 7.55
C MET A 261 19.70 6.24 8.02
N PRO A 262 18.85 6.85 8.86
CA PRO A 262 17.64 6.28 9.46
C PRO A 262 16.47 6.13 8.48
N VAL A 263 15.65 5.10 8.67
CA VAL A 263 14.39 4.95 7.90
C VAL A 263 13.38 5.99 8.36
N ALA A 264 12.87 6.75 7.41
CA ALA A 264 11.83 7.76 7.61
C ALA A 264 10.82 7.72 6.46
N ILE A 265 9.58 8.08 6.76
CA ILE A 265 8.49 8.28 5.79
C ILE A 265 7.94 9.70 5.97
N SER A 266 7.69 10.39 4.87
CA SER A 266 7.03 11.69 4.81
C SER A 266 6.03 11.73 3.66
N ASP A 267 5.28 12.84 3.57
CA ASP A 267 4.37 13.13 2.46
C ASP A 267 3.33 12.02 2.19
N LEU A 268 2.92 11.35 3.26
CA LEU A 268 1.96 10.25 3.21
C LEU A 268 0.60 10.77 2.74
N SER A 269 0.07 10.18 1.68
CA SER A 269 -1.23 10.55 1.12
C SER A 269 -1.92 9.38 0.44
N ALA A 270 -3.24 9.44 0.41
CA ALA A 270 -4.11 8.47 -0.26
C ALA A 270 -4.87 9.17 -1.39
N THR A 271 -4.97 8.55 -2.56
CA THR A 271 -5.72 9.08 -3.70
C THR A 271 -6.64 8.00 -4.25
N LEU A 272 -7.95 8.24 -4.18
CA LEU A 272 -8.96 7.36 -4.76
C LEU A 272 -9.05 7.61 -6.27
N ALA A 273 -9.28 6.56 -7.05
CA ALA A 273 -9.63 6.71 -8.46
C ALA A 273 -11.01 7.38 -8.65
N HIS A 274 -11.93 7.17 -7.70
CA HIS A 274 -13.27 7.74 -7.69
C HIS A 274 -13.55 8.47 -6.37
N ASP A 275 -12.83 9.56 -6.15
CA ASP A 275 -12.96 10.36 -4.93
C ASP A 275 -14.31 11.14 -4.90
N PRO A 276 -15.21 10.89 -3.93
CA PRO A 276 -16.47 11.62 -3.80
C PRO A 276 -16.29 13.13 -3.62
N ALA A 277 -15.15 13.58 -3.06
CA ALA A 277 -14.85 14.99 -2.91
C ALA A 277 -14.40 15.66 -4.22
N ARG A 278 -14.14 14.88 -5.28
CA ARG A 278 -13.53 15.36 -6.55
C ARG A 278 -14.29 14.89 -7.79
N GLN A 279 -15.59 15.08 -7.80
CA GLN A 279 -16.49 14.82 -8.94
C GLN A 279 -16.90 16.11 -9.70
N GLY A 280 -16.35 17.26 -9.31
CA GLY A 280 -16.75 18.57 -9.80
C GLY A 280 -16.21 18.83 -11.21
N LYS A 281 -16.84 19.76 -11.91
CA LYS A 281 -16.45 20.12 -13.28
C LYS A 281 -16.65 21.59 -13.62
N ILE A 282 -15.76 22.11 -14.46
CA ILE A 282 -15.89 23.42 -15.09
C ILE A 282 -15.99 23.23 -16.59
N CYS A 283 -17.09 23.69 -17.18
CA CYS A 283 -17.34 23.66 -18.62
C CYS A 283 -17.05 25.05 -19.21
N VAL A 284 -16.04 25.15 -20.05
CA VAL A 284 -15.65 26.40 -20.71
C VAL A 284 -16.16 26.40 -22.15
N HIS A 285 -17.02 27.36 -22.46
CA HIS A 285 -17.61 27.54 -23.78
C HIS A 285 -16.79 28.56 -24.57
N PHE A 286 -16.13 28.10 -25.63
CA PHE A 286 -15.43 28.98 -26.56
C PHE A 286 -16.35 29.43 -27.70
N PRO A 287 -16.19 30.65 -28.21
CA PRO A 287 -16.99 31.12 -29.34
C PRO A 287 -16.66 30.31 -30.60
N ALA A 288 -17.68 30.05 -31.43
CA ALA A 288 -17.48 29.50 -32.76
C ALA A 288 -16.79 30.54 -33.65
N MET A 289 -15.76 30.13 -34.37
CA MET A 289 -15.04 31.01 -35.29
C MET A 289 -15.66 30.94 -36.67
N THR A 290 -15.94 32.10 -37.27
CA THR A 290 -16.52 32.20 -38.63
C THR A 290 -15.51 31.92 -39.75
N GLN A 291 -14.22 31.82 -39.41
CA GLN A 291 -13.12 31.56 -40.33
C GLN A 291 -12.14 30.57 -39.70
N THR A 292 -11.47 29.77 -40.54
CA THR A 292 -10.43 28.84 -40.07
C THR A 292 -9.26 29.61 -39.43
N VAL A 293 -8.92 29.25 -38.20
CA VAL A 293 -7.82 29.82 -37.42
C VAL A 293 -6.90 28.71 -36.95
N ALA A 294 -5.58 28.92 -37.09
CA ALA A 294 -4.57 27.95 -36.67
C ALA A 294 -4.35 27.93 -35.15
N LEU A 295 -4.61 29.05 -34.47
CA LEU A 295 -4.51 29.17 -33.01
C LEU A 295 -5.69 28.43 -32.35
N LYS A 296 -5.40 27.59 -31.36
CA LYS A 296 -6.41 26.93 -30.53
C LYS A 296 -6.71 27.74 -29.25
N PRO A 297 -7.96 27.72 -28.74
CA PRO A 297 -8.28 28.36 -27.48
C PRO A 297 -7.56 27.66 -26.32
N VAL A 298 -7.14 28.46 -25.34
CA VAL A 298 -6.38 28.00 -24.18
C VAL A 298 -6.96 28.62 -22.91
N ILE A 299 -6.93 27.85 -21.82
CA ILE A 299 -7.19 28.34 -20.46
C ILE A 299 -6.03 27.94 -19.56
N GLU A 300 -5.61 28.85 -18.71
CA GLU A 300 -4.76 28.57 -17.56
C GLU A 300 -5.63 28.58 -16.31
N LEU A 301 -5.74 27.44 -15.65
CA LEU A 301 -6.55 27.25 -14.44
C LEU A 301 -5.64 27.22 -13.22
N LEU A 302 -5.82 28.17 -12.33
CA LEU A 302 -5.26 28.17 -10.98
C LEU A 302 -6.22 27.41 -10.05
N PHE A 303 -5.72 26.33 -9.48
CA PHE A 303 -6.42 25.49 -8.51
C PHE A 303 -6.41 26.12 -7.12
N PRO A 304 -7.35 25.77 -6.22
CA PRO A 304 -7.37 26.24 -4.84
C PRO A 304 -6.05 26.00 -4.09
N ALA A 305 -5.35 24.90 -4.41
CA ALA A 305 -4.06 24.54 -3.83
C ALA A 305 -2.87 25.37 -4.36
N GLY A 306 -3.09 26.30 -5.31
CA GLY A 306 -2.07 27.16 -5.89
C GLY A 306 -1.38 26.60 -7.14
N GLU A 307 -1.66 25.35 -7.52
CA GLU A 307 -1.17 24.78 -8.77
C GLU A 307 -1.81 25.47 -9.98
N THR A 308 -1.05 25.72 -11.04
CA THR A 308 -1.58 26.21 -12.32
C THR A 308 -1.43 25.16 -13.40
N ARG A 309 -2.52 24.82 -14.11
CA ARG A 309 -2.47 23.92 -15.28
C ARG A 309 -3.04 24.60 -16.51
N ARG A 310 -2.48 24.24 -17.67
CA ARG A 310 -2.90 24.75 -18.97
C ARG A 310 -3.75 23.71 -19.69
N PHE A 311 -4.90 24.13 -20.19
CA PHE A 311 -5.84 23.32 -20.95
C PHE A 311 -6.04 23.93 -22.34
N VAL A 312 -6.09 23.07 -23.36
CA VAL A 312 -6.31 23.47 -24.75
C VAL A 312 -7.66 22.92 -25.19
N GLY A 313 -8.51 23.78 -25.75
CA GLY A 313 -9.80 23.40 -26.29
C GLY A 313 -9.86 23.52 -27.81
N ASP A 314 -11.07 23.50 -28.33
CA ASP A 314 -11.39 23.77 -29.74
C ASP A 314 -12.46 24.87 -29.84
N TRP A 315 -12.40 25.69 -30.88
CA TRP A 315 -13.34 26.79 -31.08
C TRP A 315 -14.74 26.27 -31.40
N GLY A 316 -15.77 26.85 -30.77
CA GLY A 316 -17.17 26.40 -30.92
C GLY A 316 -17.53 25.15 -30.11
N GLU A 317 -16.55 24.50 -29.49
CA GLU A 317 -16.73 23.32 -28.64
C GLU A 317 -16.67 23.69 -27.14
N VAL A 318 -17.12 22.76 -26.30
CA VAL A 318 -17.07 22.89 -24.84
C VAL A 318 -15.88 22.12 -24.30
N LEU A 319 -14.95 22.83 -23.67
CA LEU A 319 -13.87 22.20 -22.90
C LEU A 319 -14.39 21.85 -21.50
N THR A 320 -14.41 20.56 -21.17
CA THR A 320 -14.80 20.09 -19.82
C THR A 320 -13.56 19.74 -19.00
N ILE A 321 -13.37 20.44 -17.89
CA ILE A 321 -12.33 20.16 -16.90
C ILE A 321 -13.02 19.46 -15.72
N GLY A 322 -12.74 18.17 -15.50
CA GLY A 322 -13.31 17.37 -14.41
C GLY A 322 -12.32 17.09 -13.28
N ASP A 323 -12.70 16.18 -12.37
CA ASP A 323 -11.88 15.76 -11.21
C ASP A 323 -11.53 16.93 -10.25
N LEU A 324 -12.50 17.85 -10.10
CA LEU A 324 -12.36 19.07 -9.31
C LEU A 324 -13.03 18.94 -7.94
N SER A 325 -12.37 19.46 -6.91
CA SER A 325 -12.92 19.56 -5.57
C SER A 325 -13.76 20.82 -5.38
N ALA A 326 -14.44 20.92 -4.24
CA ALA A 326 -14.96 22.20 -3.78
C ALA A 326 -13.81 23.22 -3.65
N GLY A 327 -14.08 24.48 -3.95
CA GLY A 327 -13.08 25.55 -3.84
C GLY A 327 -13.25 26.65 -4.88
N THR A 328 -12.36 27.64 -4.78
CA THR A 328 -12.32 28.78 -5.71
C THR A 328 -11.19 28.61 -6.72
N TYR A 329 -11.57 28.55 -7.98
CA TYR A 329 -10.69 28.43 -9.12
C TYR A 329 -10.60 29.77 -9.84
N ARG A 330 -9.42 30.09 -10.36
CA ARG A 330 -9.24 31.25 -11.23
C ARG A 330 -8.83 30.78 -12.61
N LEU A 331 -9.64 31.11 -13.60
CA LEU A 331 -9.34 30.88 -15.01
C LEU A 331 -8.70 32.15 -15.56
N THR A 332 -7.62 31.98 -16.32
CA THR A 332 -6.99 33.03 -17.10
C THR A 332 -7.04 32.65 -18.56
N VAL A 333 -7.56 33.54 -19.39
CA VAL A 333 -7.59 33.38 -20.85
C VAL A 333 -6.42 34.20 -21.41
N PRO A 334 -5.36 33.56 -21.93
CA PRO A 334 -4.25 34.29 -22.51
C PRO A 334 -4.63 34.89 -23.87
N VAL A 335 -3.94 35.96 -24.24
CA VAL A 335 -3.92 36.44 -25.62
C VAL A 335 -3.18 35.41 -26.48
N LEU A 336 -3.83 34.94 -27.54
CA LEU A 336 -3.24 34.00 -28.48
C LEU A 336 -2.62 34.79 -29.63
N ALA A 337 -1.37 34.51 -29.96
CA ALA A 337 -0.68 35.17 -31.07
C ALA A 337 0.30 34.23 -31.76
N ASN A 338 0.49 34.43 -33.06
CA ASN A 338 1.57 33.88 -33.87
C ASN A 338 2.02 34.94 -34.88
N ASP A 339 2.88 34.57 -35.85
CA ASP A 339 3.40 35.51 -36.85
C ASP A 339 2.32 36.08 -37.81
N GLU A 340 1.13 35.48 -37.85
CA GLU A 340 0.07 35.83 -38.80
C GLU A 340 -1.11 36.57 -38.16
N MET A 341 -1.42 36.29 -36.90
CA MET A 341 -2.65 36.75 -36.28
C MET A 341 -2.59 36.78 -34.74
N GLN A 342 -3.54 37.51 -34.16
CA GLN A 342 -3.77 37.61 -32.73
C GLN A 342 -5.26 37.56 -32.41
N ILE A 343 -5.58 36.84 -31.34
CA ILE A 343 -6.93 36.68 -30.79
C ILE A 343 -6.84 37.02 -29.30
N ALA A 344 -7.47 38.12 -28.91
CA ALA A 344 -7.52 38.57 -27.52
C ALA A 344 -8.89 38.26 -26.91
N PRO A 345 -8.96 37.84 -25.64
CA PRO A 345 -10.25 37.71 -24.96
C PRO A 345 -10.83 39.10 -24.64
N VAL A 346 -12.15 39.16 -24.50
CA VAL A 346 -12.84 40.36 -23.96
C VAL A 346 -12.53 40.48 -22.46
N GLU A 347 -12.57 39.37 -21.75
CA GLU A 347 -12.24 39.26 -20.33
C GLU A 347 -11.15 38.21 -20.14
N SER A 348 -10.04 38.60 -19.53
CA SER A 348 -8.86 37.76 -19.40
C SER A 348 -8.86 36.88 -18.16
N SER A 349 -9.77 37.09 -17.21
CA SER A 349 -9.82 36.30 -15.97
C SER A 349 -11.24 36.10 -15.47
N PHE A 350 -11.55 34.86 -15.05
CA PHE A 350 -12.82 34.48 -14.45
C PHE A 350 -12.55 33.82 -13.10
N THR A 351 -13.40 34.09 -12.11
CA THR A 351 -13.36 33.40 -10.81
C THR A 351 -14.57 32.49 -10.72
N VAL A 352 -14.34 31.21 -10.45
CA VAL A 352 -15.38 30.18 -10.35
C VAL A 352 -15.28 29.50 -9.00
N THR A 353 -16.38 29.46 -8.25
CA THR A 353 -16.44 28.74 -6.97
C THR A 353 -17.32 27.50 -7.12
N LEU A 354 -16.73 26.34 -6.90
CA LEU A 354 -17.44 25.07 -6.75
C LEU A 354 -17.82 24.90 -5.28
N GLN A 355 -19.12 24.88 -4.98
CA GLN A 355 -19.63 24.81 -3.59
C GLN A 355 -19.47 23.43 -2.96
N SER A 356 -19.39 22.38 -3.78
CA SER A 356 -19.27 20.99 -3.37
C SER A 356 -18.37 20.22 -4.33
N GLY A 357 -17.95 19.03 -3.88
CA GLY A 357 -17.09 18.14 -4.65
C GLY A 357 -17.74 17.58 -5.91
N ASP A 358 -19.04 17.73 -6.14
CA ASP A 358 -19.78 17.29 -7.32
C ASP A 358 -20.38 18.46 -8.12
N ALA A 359 -20.06 19.70 -7.75
CA ALA A 359 -20.61 20.90 -8.38
C ALA A 359 -20.12 21.06 -9.82
N ALA A 360 -21.01 21.61 -10.67
CA ALA A 360 -20.69 21.98 -12.03
C ALA A 360 -20.79 23.49 -12.22
N ALA A 361 -19.82 24.08 -12.91
CA ALA A 361 -19.84 25.48 -13.30
C ALA A 361 -19.68 25.65 -14.82
N GLN A 362 -20.22 26.74 -15.34
CA GLN A 362 -20.10 27.10 -16.76
C GLN A 362 -19.45 28.47 -16.89
N VAL A 363 -18.51 28.60 -17.82
CA VAL A 363 -17.84 29.85 -18.15
C VAL A 363 -17.95 30.10 -19.64
N GLN A 364 -18.49 31.26 -20.00
CA GLN A 364 -18.57 31.70 -21.39
C GLN A 364 -17.38 32.61 -21.70
N VAL A 365 -16.49 32.16 -22.58
CA VAL A 365 -15.40 32.99 -23.08
C VAL A 365 -15.90 33.76 -24.29
N SER A 366 -15.60 35.05 -24.34
CA SER A 366 -15.81 35.90 -25.50
C SER A 366 -14.48 36.47 -25.97
N CYS A 367 -14.29 36.57 -27.28
CA CYS A 367 -13.07 37.10 -27.89
C CYS A 367 -13.36 38.39 -28.66
N LEU A 368 -12.38 39.29 -28.67
CA LEU A 368 -12.37 40.44 -29.56
C LEU A 368 -12.18 39.96 -31.01
N PRO A 369 -12.53 40.80 -32.01
CA PRO A 369 -12.28 40.50 -33.41
C PRO A 369 -10.81 40.14 -33.69
N ILE A 370 -10.59 39.18 -34.58
CA ILE A 370 -9.26 38.68 -34.91
C ILE A 370 -8.44 39.79 -35.59
N VAL A 371 -7.23 40.04 -35.07
CA VAL A 371 -6.26 40.93 -35.68
C VAL A 371 -5.34 40.10 -36.58
N ARG A 372 -5.21 40.45 -37.86
CA ARG A 372 -4.27 39.81 -38.79
C ARG A 372 -3.07 40.72 -39.03
N TYR A 373 -1.87 40.18 -38.90
CA TYR A 373 -0.65 40.89 -39.21
C TYR A 373 -0.39 40.84 -40.72
N ALA A 374 0.12 41.94 -41.27
CA ALA A 374 0.45 42.00 -42.69
C ALA A 374 1.72 41.17 -42.95
N SER A 375 1.61 40.11 -43.76
CA SER A 375 2.77 39.37 -44.25
C SER A 375 3.25 39.96 -45.59
N ALA A 376 4.47 40.47 -45.66
CA ALA A 376 5.12 40.85 -46.92
C ALA A 376 6.08 39.75 -47.36
N ARG A 377 5.84 39.12 -48.51
CA ARG A 377 6.83 38.24 -49.14
C ARG A 377 7.86 39.08 -49.88
N LEU A 378 9.09 39.13 -49.37
CA LEU A 378 10.21 39.73 -50.09
C LEU A 378 10.69 38.75 -51.18
N MET A 379 10.46 39.07 -52.45
CA MET A 379 11.08 38.33 -53.55
C MET A 379 12.48 38.92 -53.80
N MET A 380 13.52 38.20 -53.38
CA MET A 380 14.90 38.55 -53.73
C MET A 380 15.25 37.92 -55.08
N THR A 381 15.43 38.75 -56.11
CA THR A 381 16.01 38.32 -57.38
C THR A 381 17.51 38.06 -57.17
N PRO A 382 18.06 36.91 -57.57
CA PRO A 382 19.49 36.67 -57.43
C PRO A 382 20.28 37.66 -58.30
N LEU A 383 21.14 38.45 -57.66
CA LEU A 383 22.12 39.30 -58.34
C LEU A 383 23.11 38.39 -59.08
N ARG A 384 23.12 38.46 -60.41
CA ARG A 384 24.20 37.89 -61.23
C ARG A 384 25.49 38.61 -60.86
N LEU A 385 26.40 37.91 -60.19
CA LEU A 385 27.78 38.34 -60.02
C LEU A 385 28.46 38.28 -61.40
N VAL A 386 28.59 39.42 -62.08
CA VAL A 386 29.44 39.51 -63.27
C VAL A 386 30.87 39.66 -62.77
N MET A 387 31.61 38.55 -62.68
CA MET A 387 33.07 38.62 -62.59
C MET A 387 33.60 39.14 -63.93
N ARG A 388 34.18 40.34 -63.92
CA ARG A 388 35.07 40.78 -65.00
C ARG A 388 36.45 40.18 -64.73
N ASN A 389 36.97 39.46 -65.72
CA ASN A 389 38.31 38.85 -65.72
C ASN A 389 39.42 39.87 -65.46
#